data_AF-A0A2G5IXE4-F1
#
_entry.id   AF-A0A2G5IXE4-F1
#
_cell.length_a   1.000
_cell.length_b   1.000
_cell.length_c   1.000
_cell.angle_alpha   90.00
_cell.angle_beta   90.00
_cell.angle_gamma   90.00
#
_symmetry.space_group_name_H-M   'P 1'
#
loop_
_entity.id
_entity.type
_entity.pdbx_description
1 polymer ?
#
loop_
_entity_poly.entity_id
_entity_poly.type
_entity_poly.pdbx_seq_one_letter_code
_entity_poly.pdbx_strand_id
1 'polypeptide(L)'
;MIDGHKVACWTPFGRESTVSILVKYIERDVKRGIVDEYILYMNTDDSQVSDRAYGYQLAEQYDWIRIIERPMKHPGPKQRSTGYFYRYATDPDTIFVRFDDDVVYVHDDSIENLVRKKIEMEPSKAIFPIIWNNALVSWYLQQCGIIPREWGEVSPYCMDPVGWANGPFAVKMHEKLIGHVEAGTVEDCFLYQDFPIKLGEQFSVSCFASAGRDYASLPQPGVLVPDEEEHFHTVHWPTVSGQPNILIGNAVVSHWSFFPQHPFLNNTDLLDRYRELADKVA
;
A
#
# COMPACT_ATOMS: atom_id res chain seq x y z
N MET A 1 11.82 -0.08 15.56
CA MET A 1 12.23 1.34 15.53
C MET A 1 13.28 1.55 14.45
N ILE A 2 13.13 2.56 13.59
CA ILE A 2 14.13 2.97 12.59
C ILE A 2 14.50 4.43 12.85
N ASP A 3 15.79 4.72 13.00
CA ASP A 3 16.33 6.08 13.22
C ASP A 3 15.55 6.88 14.27
N GLY A 4 15.25 6.24 15.41
CA GLY A 4 14.54 6.86 16.52
C GLY A 4 13.01 6.94 16.38
N HIS A 5 12.43 6.45 15.28
CA HIS A 5 10.98 6.45 15.05
C HIS A 5 10.37 5.06 15.20
N LYS A 6 9.15 5.02 15.74
CA LYS A 6 8.30 3.81 15.72
C LYS A 6 7.80 3.56 14.31
N VAL A 7 7.74 2.31 13.91
CA VAL A 7 7.20 1.89 12.61
C VAL A 7 5.90 1.13 12.83
N ALA A 8 4.79 1.72 12.40
CA ALA A 8 3.47 1.13 12.49
C ALA A 8 2.95 0.82 11.09
N CYS A 9 2.88 -0.45 10.73
CA CYS A 9 2.14 -0.85 9.54
C CYS A 9 0.64 -0.79 9.84
N TRP A 10 -0.19 -0.48 8.84
CA TRP A 10 -1.63 -0.55 9.03
C TRP A 10 -2.38 -0.81 7.73
N THR A 11 -3.56 -1.40 7.88
CA THR A 11 -4.43 -1.78 6.76
C THR A 11 -5.89 -1.46 7.05
N PRO A 12 -6.62 -0.83 6.11
CA PRO A 12 -8.08 -0.76 6.15
C PRO A 12 -8.66 -2.15 5.87
N PHE A 13 -8.63 -3.00 6.89
CA PHE A 13 -8.89 -4.42 6.82
C PHE A 13 -10.31 -4.72 6.32
N GLY A 14 -10.39 -5.62 5.34
CA GLY A 14 -11.65 -6.03 4.74
C GLY A 14 -11.64 -7.38 4.03
N ARG A 15 -10.51 -8.08 3.92
CA ARG A 15 -10.39 -9.32 3.13
C ARG A 15 -9.39 -10.29 3.73
N GLU A 16 -9.87 -11.38 4.30
CA GLU A 16 -9.03 -12.47 4.81
C GLU A 16 -8.13 -13.06 3.71
N SER A 17 -8.69 -13.32 2.52
CA SER A 17 -8.04 -14.10 1.46
C SER A 17 -6.71 -13.55 0.95
N THR A 18 -6.50 -12.24 1.08
CA THR A 18 -5.28 -11.52 0.69
C THR A 18 -4.49 -11.03 1.90
N VAL A 19 -5.13 -10.64 3.01
CA VAL A 19 -4.41 -10.27 4.24
C VAL A 19 -3.67 -11.47 4.84
N SER A 20 -4.18 -12.70 4.63
CA SER A 20 -3.46 -13.92 5.03
C SER A 20 -2.11 -14.09 4.35
N ILE A 21 -1.90 -13.42 3.21
CA ILE A 21 -0.61 -13.32 2.51
C ILE A 21 0.21 -12.18 3.10
N LEU A 22 -0.37 -10.98 3.18
CA LEU A 22 0.31 -9.77 3.67
C LEU A 22 0.91 -9.97 5.07
N VAL A 23 0.17 -10.61 5.98
CA VAL A 23 0.60 -10.82 7.36
C VAL A 23 1.91 -11.61 7.47
N LYS A 24 2.23 -12.48 6.50
CA LYS A 24 3.50 -13.22 6.47
C LYS A 24 4.71 -12.29 6.26
N TYR A 25 4.57 -11.34 5.35
CA TYR A 25 5.61 -10.33 5.10
C TYR A 25 5.74 -9.34 6.26
N ILE A 26 4.62 -8.96 6.88
CA ILE A 26 4.68 -8.12 8.09
C ILE A 26 5.33 -8.88 9.24
N GLU A 27 5.00 -10.15 9.44
CA GLU A 27 5.63 -11.01 10.46
C GLU A 27 7.15 -11.12 10.26
N ARG A 28 7.62 -11.28 9.00
CA ARG A 28 9.06 -11.21 8.65
C ARG A 28 9.69 -9.93 9.17
N ASP A 29 9.08 -8.78 8.87
CA ASP A 29 9.67 -7.48 9.19
C ASP A 29 9.53 -7.11 10.68
N VAL A 30 8.55 -7.67 11.39
CA VAL A 30 8.50 -7.66 12.86
C VAL A 30 9.67 -8.46 13.44
N LYS A 31 9.92 -9.70 12.96
CA LYS A 31 11.04 -10.54 13.42
C LYS A 31 12.40 -9.90 13.15
N ARG A 32 12.53 -9.14 12.05
CA ARG A 32 13.73 -8.36 11.71
C ARG A 32 13.88 -7.07 12.52
N GLY A 33 12.89 -6.69 13.33
CA GLY A 33 12.90 -5.44 14.11
C GLY A 33 12.64 -4.18 13.30
N ILE A 34 12.15 -4.32 12.06
CA ILE A 34 11.80 -3.24 11.14
C ILE A 34 10.43 -2.66 11.49
N VAL A 35 9.46 -3.52 11.82
CA VAL A 35 8.08 -3.14 12.17
C VAL A 35 7.85 -3.34 13.67
N ASP A 36 7.29 -2.32 14.33
CA ASP A 36 6.99 -2.35 15.77
C ASP A 36 5.54 -2.77 16.05
N GLU A 37 4.60 -2.44 15.17
CA GLU A 37 3.20 -2.87 15.27
C GLU A 37 2.51 -2.99 13.90
N TYR A 38 1.49 -3.84 13.83
CA TYR A 38 0.57 -3.91 12.71
C TYR A 38 -0.87 -3.64 13.15
N ILE A 39 -1.46 -2.58 12.60
CA ILE A 39 -2.81 -2.15 12.95
C ILE A 39 -3.80 -2.61 11.88
N LEU A 40 -4.71 -3.49 12.27
CA LEU A 40 -5.87 -3.83 11.46
C LEU A 40 -7.00 -2.85 11.79
N TYR A 41 -7.18 -1.85 10.93
CA TYR A 41 -8.30 -0.93 11.01
C TYR A 41 -9.53 -1.57 10.37
N MET A 42 -10.48 -2.00 11.20
CA MET A 42 -11.66 -2.77 10.78
C MET A 42 -12.60 -1.93 9.91
N ASN A 43 -12.33 -1.91 8.61
CA ASN A 43 -13.17 -1.26 7.61
C ASN A 43 -14.16 -2.25 6.98
N THR A 44 -14.59 -3.23 7.75
CA THR A 44 -15.57 -4.27 7.38
C THR A 44 -16.99 -3.78 7.63
N ASP A 45 -17.94 -4.33 6.86
CA ASP A 45 -19.37 -4.21 7.15
C ASP A 45 -19.88 -5.45 7.92
N ASP A 46 -21.03 -5.35 8.58
CA ASP A 46 -21.60 -6.42 9.42
C ASP A 46 -21.81 -7.75 8.68
N SER A 47 -21.96 -7.71 7.35
CA SER A 47 -22.08 -8.90 6.50
C SER A 47 -20.77 -9.68 6.35
N GLN A 48 -19.62 -9.09 6.68
CA GLN A 48 -18.29 -9.67 6.51
C GLN A 48 -17.85 -10.46 7.75
N VAL A 49 -18.69 -11.41 8.18
CA VAL A 49 -18.51 -12.12 9.46
C VAL A 49 -17.19 -12.92 9.50
N SER A 50 -16.84 -13.63 8.42
CA SER A 50 -15.60 -14.41 8.34
C SER A 50 -14.36 -13.53 8.35
N ASP A 51 -14.34 -12.47 7.53
CA ASP A 51 -13.21 -11.54 7.48
C ASP A 51 -12.97 -10.94 8.87
N ARG A 52 -14.04 -10.46 9.54
CA ARG A 52 -13.95 -9.91 10.90
C ARG A 52 -13.37 -10.93 11.87
N ALA A 53 -13.89 -12.15 11.88
CA ALA A 53 -13.39 -13.21 12.76
C ALA A 53 -11.89 -13.47 12.54
N TYR A 54 -11.43 -13.50 11.28
CA TYR A 54 -10.03 -13.68 10.95
C TYR A 54 -9.14 -12.57 11.52
N GLY A 55 -9.54 -11.30 11.36
CA GLY A 55 -8.74 -10.18 11.90
C GLY A 55 -8.65 -10.22 13.43
N TYR A 56 -9.72 -10.61 14.13
CA TYR A 56 -9.68 -10.82 15.59
C TYR A 56 -8.81 -12.01 15.99
N GLN A 57 -8.88 -13.13 15.25
CA GLN A 57 -8.00 -14.28 15.45
C GLN A 57 -6.52 -13.90 15.33
N LEU A 58 -6.17 -13.06 14.34
CA LEU A 58 -4.80 -12.55 14.19
C LEU A 58 -4.34 -11.75 15.42
N ALA A 59 -5.19 -10.87 15.96
CA ALA A 59 -4.86 -10.08 17.15
C ALA A 59 -4.79 -10.91 18.44
N GLU A 60 -5.48 -12.06 18.50
CA GLU A 60 -5.33 -13.02 19.60
C GLU A 60 -4.04 -13.85 19.47
N GLN A 61 -3.62 -14.14 18.23
CA GLN A 61 -2.44 -14.95 17.94
C GLN A 61 -1.13 -14.18 18.08
N TYR A 62 -1.12 -12.88 17.75
CA TYR A 62 0.08 -12.06 17.65
C TYR A 62 -0.03 -10.80 18.50
N ASP A 63 0.91 -10.61 19.44
CA ASP A 63 0.95 -9.47 20.36
C ASP A 63 1.30 -8.13 19.68
N TRP A 64 1.94 -8.18 18.52
CA TRP A 64 2.25 -7.03 17.68
C TRP A 64 1.10 -6.62 16.74
N ILE A 65 -0.05 -7.34 16.75
CA ILE A 65 -1.24 -6.96 15.99
C ILE A 65 -2.25 -6.26 16.88
N ARG A 66 -2.72 -5.08 16.46
CA ARG A 66 -3.74 -4.30 17.16
C ARG A 66 -4.97 -4.07 16.28
N ILE A 67 -6.15 -4.24 16.87
CA ILE A 67 -7.42 -3.88 16.22
C ILE A 67 -7.78 -2.44 16.53
N ILE A 68 -8.22 -1.69 15.52
CA ILE A 68 -8.99 -0.46 15.69
C ILE A 68 -10.33 -0.63 15.00
N GLU A 69 -11.42 -0.52 15.75
CA GLU A 69 -12.75 -0.53 15.16
C GLU A 69 -13.08 0.81 14.50
N ARG A 70 -13.66 0.74 13.30
CA ARG A 70 -14.19 1.92 12.62
C ARG A 70 -15.31 2.51 13.48
N PRO A 71 -15.26 3.83 13.81
CA PRO A 71 -16.24 4.43 14.73
C PRO A 71 -17.67 4.44 14.15
N MET A 72 -17.78 4.60 12.83
CA MET A 72 -19.04 4.57 12.10
C MET A 72 -18.78 4.33 10.62
N LYS A 73 -19.77 3.80 9.90
CA LYS A 73 -19.73 3.75 8.43
C LYS A 73 -20.00 5.15 7.87
N HIS A 74 -19.07 5.68 7.08
CA HIS A 74 -19.31 6.92 6.34
C HIS A 74 -20.36 6.68 5.24
N PRO A 75 -21.33 7.58 5.01
CA PRO A 75 -22.39 7.39 4.01
C PRO A 75 -21.89 7.44 2.56
N GLY A 76 -20.76 8.09 2.33
CA GLY A 76 -20.03 8.14 1.06
C GLY A 76 -19.16 6.89 0.77
N PRO A 77 -18.21 6.98 -0.18
CA PRO A 77 -17.36 5.86 -0.55
C PRO A 77 -16.51 5.34 0.61
N LYS A 78 -16.11 4.06 0.54
CA LYS A 78 -15.44 3.32 1.61
C LYS A 78 -14.13 3.98 2.06
N GLN A 79 -13.44 4.67 1.16
CA GLN A 79 -12.21 5.39 1.43
C GLN A 79 -12.38 6.56 2.40
N ARG A 80 -13.59 7.15 2.51
CA ARG A 80 -13.89 8.12 3.57
C ARG A 80 -13.98 7.47 4.95
N SER A 81 -14.43 6.22 5.02
CA SER A 81 -14.36 5.45 6.26
C SER A 81 -12.93 5.09 6.63
N THR A 82 -12.06 4.86 5.64
CA THR A 82 -10.61 4.73 5.85
C THR A 82 -10.00 6.01 6.43
N GLY A 83 -10.45 7.18 5.97
CA GLY A 83 -10.02 8.50 6.48
C GLY A 83 -10.17 8.69 7.99
N TYR A 84 -11.05 7.95 8.68
CA TYR A 84 -11.15 8.02 10.14
C TYR A 84 -9.96 7.41 10.89
N PHE A 85 -9.18 6.52 10.26
CA PHE A 85 -7.99 5.92 10.87
C PHE A 85 -7.00 6.99 11.34
N TYR A 86 -6.87 8.08 10.58
CA TYR A 86 -5.87 9.12 10.84
C TYR A 86 -6.07 9.86 12.17
N ARG A 87 -7.26 9.76 12.78
CA ARG A 87 -7.52 10.23 14.16
C ARG A 87 -6.71 9.47 15.21
N TYR A 88 -6.26 8.26 14.88
CA TYR A 88 -5.44 7.39 15.72
C TYR A 88 -3.97 7.36 15.27
N ALA A 89 -3.62 8.08 14.20
CA ALA A 89 -2.30 8.10 13.59
C ALA A 89 -1.56 9.41 13.85
N THR A 90 -1.72 9.99 15.04
CA THR A 90 -1.23 11.34 15.38
C THR A 90 0.00 11.35 16.27
N ASP A 91 0.63 10.20 16.52
CA ASP A 91 1.87 10.12 17.29
C ASP A 91 3.04 10.71 16.48
N PRO A 92 3.63 11.86 16.89
CA PRO A 92 4.66 12.55 16.12
C PRO A 92 5.92 11.72 15.83
N ASP A 93 6.23 10.75 16.70
CA ASP A 93 7.44 9.92 16.61
C ASP A 93 7.19 8.59 15.87
N THR A 94 5.99 8.41 15.29
CA THR A 94 5.63 7.22 14.51
C THR A 94 5.62 7.50 13.01
N ILE A 95 6.28 6.64 12.23
CA ILE A 95 6.12 6.51 10.79
C ILE A 95 5.10 5.40 10.52
N PHE A 96 4.04 5.75 9.82
CA PHE A 96 2.98 4.83 9.41
C PHE A 96 3.25 4.31 8.01
N VAL A 97 3.15 3.00 7.81
CA VAL A 97 3.19 2.38 6.47
C VAL A 97 1.83 1.76 6.17
N ARG A 98 1.10 2.40 5.28
CA ARG A 98 -0.25 2.03 4.85
C ARG A 98 -0.17 0.93 3.80
N PHE A 99 -0.97 -0.12 3.93
CA PHE A 99 -1.18 -1.16 2.92
C PHE A 99 -2.68 -1.38 2.70
N ASP A 100 -3.14 -1.40 1.45
CA ASP A 100 -4.47 -1.96 1.14
C ASP A 100 -4.54 -3.43 1.56
N ASP A 101 -5.76 -3.90 1.83
CA ASP A 101 -6.01 -5.26 2.29
C ASP A 101 -5.76 -6.32 1.20
N ASP A 102 -5.32 -5.92 0.00
CA ASP A 102 -4.86 -6.79 -1.08
C ASP A 102 -3.48 -6.48 -1.63
N VAL A 103 -2.59 -5.97 -0.78
CA VAL A 103 -1.16 -6.11 -1.04
C VAL A 103 -0.76 -7.57 -0.82
N VAL A 104 -0.24 -8.23 -1.86
CA VAL A 104 0.06 -9.68 -1.88
C VAL A 104 1.55 -10.01 -1.97
N TYR A 105 2.41 -8.99 -2.01
CA TYR A 105 3.86 -9.15 -1.94
C TYR A 105 4.51 -7.87 -1.39
N VAL A 106 5.54 -8.03 -0.55
CA VAL A 106 6.38 -6.94 -0.03
C VAL A 106 7.84 -7.38 -0.07
N HIS A 107 8.64 -6.74 -0.92
CA HIS A 107 10.08 -7.02 -1.02
C HIS A 107 10.80 -6.70 0.31
N ASP A 108 11.88 -7.43 0.62
CA ASP A 108 12.59 -7.42 1.89
C ASP A 108 12.98 -6.02 2.37
N ASP A 109 13.44 -5.15 1.46
CA ASP A 109 13.90 -3.81 1.83
C ASP A 109 12.80 -2.72 1.75
N SER A 110 11.57 -3.08 1.36
CA SER A 110 10.56 -2.08 1.00
C SER A 110 10.12 -1.21 2.17
N ILE A 111 9.78 -1.82 3.31
CA ILE A 111 9.30 -1.08 4.48
C ILE A 111 10.41 -0.19 5.01
N GLU A 112 11.63 -0.72 5.14
CA GLU A 112 12.78 0.04 5.62
C GLU A 112 13.09 1.23 4.70
N ASN A 113 13.14 1.03 3.39
CA ASN A 113 13.41 2.09 2.42
C ASN A 113 12.33 3.18 2.43
N LEU A 114 11.04 2.79 2.51
CA LEU A 114 9.94 3.73 2.64
C LEU A 114 10.05 4.58 3.91
N VAL A 115 10.32 3.93 5.05
CA VAL A 115 10.43 4.60 6.35
C VAL A 115 11.62 5.57 6.35
N ARG A 116 12.81 5.12 5.96
CA ARG A 116 14.01 5.96 5.91
C ARG A 116 13.82 7.16 4.99
N LYS A 117 13.20 6.95 3.81
CA LYS A 117 12.90 8.07 2.90
C LYS A 117 11.91 9.05 3.52
N LYS A 118 10.88 8.56 4.22
CA LYS A 118 9.91 9.45 4.87
C LYS A 118 10.57 10.27 5.99
N ILE A 119 11.51 9.69 6.73
CA ILE A 119 12.31 10.39 7.75
C ILE A 119 13.19 11.46 7.10
N GLU A 120 13.84 11.15 5.97
CA GLU A 120 14.66 12.11 5.20
C GLU A 120 13.81 13.29 4.65
N MET A 121 12.54 13.05 4.34
CA MET A 121 11.68 13.99 3.62
C MET A 121 10.62 14.67 4.49
N GLU A 122 10.98 15.83 5.05
CA GLU A 122 10.07 16.73 5.79
C GLU A 122 9.04 17.45 4.88
N PRO A 123 7.92 17.97 5.43
CA PRO A 123 6.99 17.35 6.37
C PRO A 123 5.62 17.08 5.68
N SER A 124 5.60 16.94 4.36
CA SER A 124 4.32 16.88 3.62
C SER A 124 4.31 15.89 2.46
N LYS A 125 5.30 15.00 2.41
CA LYS A 125 5.41 13.98 1.35
C LYS A 125 4.88 12.65 1.88
N ALA A 126 3.94 12.06 1.15
CA ALA A 126 3.76 10.62 1.16
C ALA A 126 4.85 9.99 0.27
N ILE A 127 5.42 8.89 0.75
CA ILE A 127 6.43 8.12 0.00
C ILE A 127 5.76 6.84 -0.51
N PHE A 128 5.74 6.67 -1.82
CA PHE A 128 5.15 5.53 -2.50
C PHE A 128 6.24 4.57 -2.97
N PRO A 129 6.06 3.25 -2.82
CA PRO A 129 6.92 2.25 -3.44
C PRO A 129 6.52 2.03 -4.91
N ILE A 130 7.30 1.22 -5.61
CA ILE A 130 6.92 0.59 -6.88
C ILE A 130 5.81 -0.42 -6.58
N ILE A 131 4.57 0.05 -6.66
CA ILE A 131 3.36 -0.77 -6.55
C ILE A 131 3.12 -1.46 -7.89
N TRP A 132 3.44 -2.75 -7.97
CA TRP A 132 3.07 -3.58 -9.10
C TRP A 132 1.54 -3.69 -9.21
N ASN A 133 1.06 -3.71 -10.46
CA ASN A 133 -0.36 -3.60 -10.80
C ASN A 133 -1.01 -2.31 -10.26
N ASN A 134 -0.34 -1.18 -10.46
CA ASN A 134 -0.87 0.18 -10.29
C ASN A 134 -0.69 0.94 -11.62
N ALA A 135 -1.70 1.69 -12.07
CA ALA A 135 -1.67 2.32 -13.39
C ALA A 135 -0.55 3.35 -13.55
N LEU A 136 -0.40 4.30 -12.62
CA LEU A 136 0.63 5.33 -12.74
C LEU A 136 2.04 4.71 -12.60
N VAL A 137 2.21 3.75 -11.69
CA VAL A 137 3.49 3.03 -11.54
C VAL A 137 3.81 2.22 -12.80
N SER A 138 2.82 1.58 -13.42
CA SER A 138 3.00 0.85 -14.68
C SER A 138 3.48 1.76 -15.81
N TRP A 139 3.01 3.01 -15.86
CA TRP A 139 3.54 4.01 -16.78
C TRP A 139 5.04 4.30 -16.54
N TYR A 140 5.45 4.49 -15.29
CA TYR A 140 6.87 4.68 -14.93
C TYR A 140 7.72 3.45 -15.28
N LEU A 141 7.21 2.24 -15.02
CA LEU A 141 7.87 0.98 -15.39
C LEU A 141 8.08 0.88 -16.92
N GLN A 142 7.10 1.34 -17.73
CA GLN A 142 7.25 1.42 -19.19
C GLN A 142 8.26 2.49 -19.62
N GLN A 143 8.32 3.64 -18.94
CA GLN A 143 9.32 4.67 -19.25
C GLN A 143 10.74 4.19 -18.93
N CYS A 144 10.90 3.37 -17.89
CA CYS A 144 12.17 2.79 -17.49
C CYS A 144 12.55 1.52 -18.28
N GLY A 145 11.66 1.02 -19.15
CA GLY A 145 11.90 -0.21 -19.93
C GLY A 145 11.84 -1.50 -19.09
N ILE A 146 11.30 -1.44 -17.87
CA ILE A 146 11.20 -2.60 -16.96
C ILE A 146 10.06 -3.51 -17.41
N ILE A 147 8.94 -2.91 -17.86
CA ILE A 147 7.87 -3.65 -18.51
C ILE A 147 7.70 -3.18 -19.96
N PRO A 148 7.39 -4.09 -20.88
CA PRO A 148 7.22 -3.76 -22.28
C PRO A 148 5.95 -2.96 -22.59
N ARG A 149 5.98 -2.18 -23.68
CA ARG A 149 4.80 -1.48 -24.21
C ARG A 149 3.89 -2.39 -25.04
N GLU A 150 4.41 -3.49 -25.59
CA GLU A 150 3.60 -4.46 -26.36
C GLU A 150 2.55 -5.19 -25.52
N TRP A 151 2.61 -5.10 -24.19
CA TRP A 151 1.55 -5.60 -23.32
C TRP A 151 0.30 -4.69 -23.32
N GLY A 152 0.44 -3.46 -23.79
CA GLY A 152 -0.54 -2.39 -23.79
C GLY A 152 0.10 -1.09 -23.31
N GLU A 153 -0.06 0.00 -24.05
CA GLU A 153 0.50 1.30 -23.66
C GLU A 153 -0.33 1.94 -22.56
N VAL A 154 0.31 2.27 -21.44
CA VAL A 154 -0.31 2.89 -20.28
C VAL A 154 -0.09 4.40 -20.37
N SER A 155 -1.09 5.20 -20.04
CA SER A 155 -0.96 6.66 -19.90
C SER A 155 -0.70 7.05 -18.43
N PRO A 156 -0.11 8.23 -18.14
CA PRO A 156 0.09 8.71 -16.77
C PRO A 156 -1.25 9.16 -16.16
N TYR A 157 -2.12 8.20 -15.82
CA TYR A 157 -3.44 8.41 -15.27
C TYR A 157 -3.82 7.23 -14.37
N CYS A 158 -4.26 7.50 -13.14
CA CYS A 158 -4.54 6.46 -12.14
C CYS A 158 -5.69 5.52 -12.50
N MET A 159 -6.60 5.92 -13.39
CA MET A 159 -7.68 5.08 -13.92
C MET A 159 -7.47 4.76 -15.41
N ASP A 160 -6.21 4.64 -15.84
CA ASP A 160 -5.86 4.28 -17.22
C ASP A 160 -6.54 2.95 -17.67
N PRO A 161 -7.16 2.89 -18.86
CA PRO A 161 -7.91 1.71 -19.30
C PRO A 161 -7.04 0.46 -19.48
N VAL A 162 -5.72 0.58 -19.58
CA VAL A 162 -4.79 -0.55 -19.61
C VAL A 162 -4.34 -0.85 -18.18
N GLY A 163 -3.62 0.07 -17.55
CA GLY A 163 -2.99 -0.16 -16.25
C GLY A 163 -3.97 -0.41 -15.09
N TRP A 164 -5.16 0.18 -15.12
CA TRP A 164 -6.16 0.06 -14.06
C TRP A 164 -7.27 -0.94 -14.41
N ALA A 165 -7.75 -0.98 -15.66
CA ALA A 165 -8.93 -1.77 -16.02
C ALA A 165 -8.65 -3.12 -16.71
N ASN A 166 -7.48 -3.30 -17.34
CA ASN A 166 -7.25 -4.44 -18.23
C ASN A 166 -6.75 -5.68 -17.46
N GLY A 167 -7.62 -6.67 -17.27
CA GLY A 167 -7.30 -7.93 -16.59
C GLY A 167 -6.13 -8.71 -17.22
N PRO A 168 -6.11 -8.97 -18.55
CA PRO A 168 -4.96 -9.60 -19.21
C PRO A 168 -3.62 -8.86 -19.03
N PHE A 169 -3.63 -7.53 -18.97
CA PHE A 169 -2.44 -6.75 -18.63
C PHE A 169 -1.99 -7.02 -17.18
N ALA A 170 -2.93 -7.01 -16.22
CA ALA A 170 -2.63 -7.31 -14.82
C ALA A 170 -2.05 -8.72 -14.64
N VAL A 171 -2.55 -9.73 -15.37
CA VAL A 171 -1.98 -11.09 -15.37
C VAL A 171 -0.49 -11.07 -15.74
N LYS A 172 -0.12 -10.38 -16.84
CA LYS A 172 1.29 -10.28 -17.27
C LYS A 172 2.17 -9.55 -16.23
N MET A 173 1.62 -8.53 -15.57
CA MET A 173 2.30 -7.84 -14.49
C MET A 173 2.62 -8.81 -13.34
N HIS A 174 1.62 -9.56 -12.87
CA HIS A 174 1.83 -10.53 -11.78
C HIS A 174 2.78 -11.66 -12.18
N GLU A 175 2.62 -12.25 -13.36
CA GLU A 175 3.49 -13.32 -13.85
C GLU A 175 4.96 -12.89 -13.89
N LYS A 176 5.24 -11.68 -14.38
CA LYS A 176 6.61 -11.16 -14.42
C LYS A 176 7.17 -10.91 -13.02
N LEU A 177 6.42 -10.27 -12.13
CA LEU A 177 6.90 -10.06 -10.77
C LEU A 177 7.16 -11.40 -10.07
N ILE A 178 6.22 -12.34 -10.14
CA ILE A 178 6.39 -13.67 -9.54
C ILE A 178 7.66 -14.34 -10.07
N GLY A 179 7.93 -14.28 -11.38
CA GLY A 179 9.17 -14.81 -11.95
C GLY A 179 10.43 -14.19 -11.36
N HIS A 180 10.44 -12.88 -11.11
CA HIS A 180 11.55 -12.21 -10.41
C HIS A 180 11.66 -12.61 -8.93
N VAL A 181 10.54 -12.78 -8.24
CA VAL A 181 10.52 -13.26 -6.85
C VAL A 181 11.07 -14.68 -6.76
N GLU A 182 10.63 -15.58 -7.63
CA GLU A 182 11.10 -16.98 -7.69
C GLU A 182 12.59 -17.06 -8.04
N ALA A 183 13.10 -16.16 -8.87
CA ALA A 183 14.50 -16.11 -9.27
C ALA A 183 15.41 -15.36 -8.27
N GLY A 184 14.85 -14.66 -7.28
CA GLY A 184 15.62 -13.78 -6.38
C GLY A 184 16.26 -12.59 -7.10
N THR A 185 15.54 -11.99 -8.06
CA THR A 185 16.01 -10.87 -8.88
C THR A 185 15.01 -9.71 -8.92
N VAL A 186 14.33 -9.44 -7.80
CA VAL A 186 13.32 -8.37 -7.72
C VAL A 186 13.94 -6.99 -7.87
N GLU A 187 15.23 -6.84 -7.59
CA GLU A 187 16.01 -5.62 -7.79
C GLU A 187 16.13 -5.24 -9.27
N ASP A 188 15.98 -6.19 -10.20
CA ASP A 188 15.86 -5.89 -11.65
C ASP A 188 14.56 -5.11 -11.98
N CYS A 189 13.62 -5.07 -11.04
CA CYS A 189 12.37 -4.30 -11.14
C CYS A 189 12.50 -2.88 -10.58
N PHE A 190 13.66 -2.49 -10.05
CA PHE A 190 13.87 -1.16 -9.49
C PHE A 190 13.87 -0.08 -10.58
N LEU A 191 13.34 1.09 -10.23
CA LEU A 191 13.44 2.25 -11.11
C LEU A 191 14.86 2.83 -11.01
N TYR A 192 15.33 3.44 -12.09
CA TYR A 192 16.68 4.02 -12.13
C TYR A 192 16.86 5.24 -11.21
N GLN A 193 15.76 5.82 -10.72
CA GLN A 193 15.75 6.94 -9.77
C GLN A 193 14.38 7.04 -9.07
N ASP A 194 14.32 7.92 -8.06
CA ASP A 194 13.06 8.38 -7.47
C ASP A 194 12.36 9.38 -8.39
N PHE A 195 11.03 9.36 -8.42
CA PHE A 195 10.22 10.28 -9.23
C PHE A 195 9.27 11.11 -8.37
N PRO A 196 9.29 12.45 -8.47
CA PRO A 196 8.24 13.27 -7.90
C PRO A 196 6.94 13.07 -8.69
N ILE A 197 5.86 12.76 -7.97
CA ILE A 197 4.50 12.69 -8.53
C ILE A 197 3.99 14.13 -8.69
N LYS A 198 3.37 14.44 -9.83
CA LYS A 198 2.96 15.81 -10.15
C LYS A 198 1.90 16.30 -9.15
N LEU A 199 1.98 17.58 -8.78
CA LEU A 199 0.96 18.20 -7.93
C LEU A 199 -0.44 18.09 -8.56
N GLY A 200 -1.40 17.66 -7.75
CA GLY A 200 -2.78 17.45 -8.18
C GLY A 200 -3.03 16.17 -8.97
N GLU A 201 -2.01 15.33 -9.18
CA GLU A 201 -2.15 14.03 -9.82
C GLU A 201 -2.66 12.99 -8.82
N GLN A 202 -3.86 12.48 -9.05
CA GLN A 202 -4.42 11.41 -8.22
C GLN A 202 -3.65 10.11 -8.46
N PHE A 203 -3.41 9.37 -7.38
CA PHE A 203 -2.63 8.14 -7.37
C PHE A 203 -3.40 7.07 -6.58
N SER A 204 -3.52 5.85 -7.09
CA SER A 204 -4.18 4.78 -6.31
C SER A 204 -3.24 4.33 -5.17
N VAL A 205 -3.57 4.67 -3.92
CA VAL A 205 -2.61 4.72 -2.79
C VAL A 205 -2.17 3.37 -2.22
N SER A 206 -2.35 2.25 -2.92
CA SER A 206 -2.29 0.88 -2.37
C SER A 206 -1.19 0.58 -1.34
N CYS A 207 -0.03 1.22 -1.41
CA CYS A 207 0.89 1.34 -0.29
C CYS A 207 1.56 2.72 -0.22
N PHE A 208 1.78 3.28 0.97
CA PHE A 208 2.66 4.45 1.17
C PHE A 208 3.12 4.62 2.62
N ALA A 209 4.21 5.36 2.82
CA ALA A 209 4.64 5.82 4.14
C ALA A 209 4.28 7.29 4.39
N SER A 210 3.85 7.58 5.62
CA SER A 210 3.54 8.91 6.15
C SER A 210 3.99 9.03 7.60
N ALA A 211 4.01 10.25 8.16
CA ALA A 211 4.46 10.47 9.52
C ALA A 211 3.30 10.98 10.39
N GLY A 212 3.21 10.49 11.63
CA GLY A 212 2.16 10.92 12.56
C GLY A 212 2.21 12.41 12.88
N ARG A 213 3.39 13.02 12.82
CA ARG A 213 3.57 14.48 12.95
C ARG A 213 2.79 15.26 11.89
N ASP A 214 2.67 14.72 10.67
CA ASP A 214 1.94 15.35 9.58
C ASP A 214 0.44 15.47 9.96
N TYR A 215 -0.13 14.39 10.52
CA TYR A 215 -1.53 14.34 10.96
C TYR A 215 -1.77 15.09 12.28
N ALA A 216 -0.80 15.10 13.19
CA ALA A 216 -0.85 15.87 14.43
C ALA A 216 -0.89 17.38 14.17
N SER A 217 -0.24 17.83 13.08
CA SER A 217 -0.15 19.23 12.70
C SER A 217 -1.39 19.80 12.01
N LEU A 218 -2.37 18.96 11.67
CA LEU A 218 -3.61 19.38 11.01
C LEU A 218 -4.42 20.34 11.89
N PRO A 219 -5.24 21.26 11.31
CA PRO A 219 -6.06 22.19 12.08
C PRO A 219 -6.92 21.52 13.16
N GLN A 220 -7.38 20.30 12.86
CA GLN A 220 -7.89 19.36 13.83
C GLN A 220 -7.06 18.06 13.69
N PRO A 221 -6.26 17.68 14.71
CA PRO A 221 -5.36 16.53 14.62
C PRO A 221 -6.06 15.26 14.11
N GLY A 222 -5.49 14.65 13.07
CA GLY A 222 -5.98 13.41 12.47
C GLY A 222 -7.30 13.51 11.70
N VAL A 223 -7.87 14.71 11.54
CA VAL A 223 -9.07 14.92 10.73
C VAL A 223 -8.68 15.44 9.36
N LEU A 224 -8.80 14.57 8.36
CA LEU A 224 -8.54 14.90 6.97
C LEU A 224 -9.64 15.84 6.43
N VAL A 225 -9.23 16.90 5.73
CA VAL A 225 -10.11 17.79 4.98
C VAL A 225 -9.47 18.03 3.61
N PRO A 226 -10.04 17.53 2.50
CA PRO A 226 -11.22 16.66 2.43
C PRO A 226 -11.00 15.31 3.12
N ASP A 227 -12.10 14.66 3.49
CA ASP A 227 -12.16 13.46 4.34
C ASP A 227 -11.98 12.13 3.58
N GLU A 228 -11.82 12.18 2.26
CA GLU A 228 -11.53 11.01 1.44
C GLU A 228 -10.01 10.78 1.39
N GLU A 229 -9.55 9.63 1.88
CA GLU A 229 -8.13 9.32 2.10
C GLU A 229 -7.27 9.52 0.85
N GLU A 230 -7.67 8.92 -0.27
CA GLU A 230 -6.85 8.86 -1.47
C GLU A 230 -6.64 10.26 -2.03
N HIS A 231 -7.74 11.00 -2.22
CA HIS A 231 -7.72 12.38 -2.68
C HIS A 231 -6.98 13.29 -1.70
N PHE A 232 -7.13 13.10 -0.39
CA PHE A 232 -6.39 13.89 0.59
C PHE A 232 -4.88 13.75 0.38
N HIS A 233 -4.35 12.53 0.35
CA HIS A 233 -2.92 12.28 0.30
C HIS A 233 -2.31 12.56 -1.07
N THR A 234 -3.06 12.39 -2.16
CA THR A 234 -2.50 12.43 -3.52
C THR A 234 -2.77 13.72 -4.26
N VAL A 235 -3.91 14.36 -3.99
CA VAL A 235 -4.33 15.58 -4.68
C VAL A 235 -4.28 16.77 -3.74
N HIS A 236 -5.06 16.74 -2.65
CA HIS A 236 -5.27 17.92 -1.82
C HIS A 236 -4.01 18.34 -1.07
N TRP A 237 -3.44 17.45 -0.26
CA TRP A 237 -2.31 17.75 0.62
C TRP A 237 -1.06 18.18 -0.16
N PRO A 238 -0.65 17.49 -1.24
CA PRO A 238 0.44 17.96 -2.09
C PRO A 238 0.17 19.34 -2.70
N THR A 239 -1.07 19.59 -3.16
CA THR A 239 -1.44 20.87 -3.78
C THR A 239 -1.37 22.04 -2.80
N VAL A 240 -1.89 21.88 -1.58
CA VAL A 240 -1.91 22.96 -0.58
C VAL A 240 -0.56 23.18 0.09
N SER A 241 0.25 22.13 0.26
CA SER A 241 1.60 22.22 0.82
C SER A 241 2.65 22.66 -0.21
N GLY A 242 2.35 22.53 -1.51
CA GLY A 242 3.30 22.75 -2.60
C GLY A 242 4.41 21.70 -2.65
N GLN A 243 4.27 20.59 -1.94
CA GLN A 243 5.25 19.50 -1.86
C GLN A 243 4.73 18.27 -2.61
N PRO A 244 5.41 17.79 -3.66
CA PRO A 244 5.00 16.59 -4.35
C PRO A 244 5.26 15.35 -3.49
N ASN A 245 4.39 14.36 -3.64
CA ASN A 245 4.68 12.99 -3.20
C ASN A 245 5.81 12.40 -4.04
N ILE A 246 6.48 11.37 -3.51
CA ILE A 246 7.62 10.73 -4.18
C ILE A 246 7.33 9.25 -4.38
N LEU A 247 7.53 8.77 -5.60
CA LEU A 247 7.67 7.35 -5.93
C LEU A 247 9.16 6.99 -5.81
N ILE A 248 9.52 6.13 -4.85
CA ILE A 248 10.92 5.69 -4.70
C ILE A 248 11.24 4.51 -5.58
N GLY A 249 12.47 4.49 -6.10
CA GLY A 249 12.91 3.50 -7.09
C GLY A 249 13.37 2.17 -6.51
N ASN A 250 13.44 2.02 -5.18
CA ASN A 250 14.09 0.89 -4.51
C ASN A 250 13.20 0.21 -3.45
N ALA A 251 11.87 0.33 -3.55
CA ALA A 251 10.92 -0.40 -2.73
C ALA A 251 9.84 -1.01 -3.62
N VAL A 252 9.56 -2.31 -3.47
CA VAL A 252 8.66 -3.05 -4.37
C VAL A 252 7.57 -3.73 -3.56
N VAL A 253 6.32 -3.46 -3.92
CA VAL A 253 5.14 -4.15 -3.38
C VAL A 253 4.22 -4.58 -4.53
N SER A 254 3.36 -5.56 -4.31
CA SER A 254 2.36 -5.97 -5.31
C SER A 254 0.95 -5.77 -4.80
N HIS A 255 0.16 -4.98 -5.50
CA HIS A 255 -1.29 -4.85 -5.26
C HIS A 255 -2.02 -5.88 -6.14
N TRP A 256 -2.95 -6.65 -5.57
CA TRP A 256 -3.60 -7.74 -6.27
C TRP A 256 -4.48 -7.27 -7.42
N SER A 257 -5.47 -6.41 -7.18
CA SER A 257 -6.46 -6.15 -8.22
C SER A 257 -7.28 -4.89 -8.02
N PHE A 258 -7.55 -4.19 -9.11
CA PHE A 258 -8.66 -3.25 -9.17
C PHE A 258 -9.97 -3.96 -9.54
N PHE A 259 -11.11 -3.38 -9.16
CA PHE A 259 -12.42 -3.99 -9.40
C PHE A 259 -12.68 -4.45 -10.86
N PRO A 260 -12.24 -3.72 -11.92
CA PRO A 260 -12.50 -4.16 -13.29
C PRO A 260 -11.65 -5.37 -13.70
N GLN A 261 -10.57 -5.65 -12.98
CA GLN A 261 -9.66 -6.76 -13.24
C GLN A 261 -10.16 -8.08 -12.63
N HIS A 262 -11.06 -8.02 -11.64
CA HIS A 262 -11.59 -9.19 -10.93
C HIS A 262 -12.07 -10.34 -11.85
N PRO A 263 -12.83 -10.09 -12.93
CA PRO A 263 -13.32 -11.17 -13.80
C PRO A 263 -12.20 -12.00 -14.45
N PHE A 264 -10.99 -11.48 -14.55
CA PHE A 264 -9.84 -12.20 -15.10
C PHE A 264 -8.99 -12.80 -13.98
N LEU A 265 -8.56 -11.98 -13.03
CA LEU A 265 -7.63 -12.41 -11.98
C LEU A 265 -8.22 -13.51 -11.09
N ASN A 266 -9.52 -13.47 -10.80
CA ASN A 266 -10.19 -14.49 -9.99
C ASN A 266 -10.28 -15.86 -10.68
N ASN A 267 -9.95 -15.95 -11.97
CA ASN A 267 -9.93 -17.18 -12.76
C ASN A 267 -8.49 -17.69 -13.03
N THR A 268 -7.49 -17.16 -12.32
CA THR A 268 -6.08 -17.58 -12.40
C THR A 268 -5.64 -18.29 -11.13
N ASP A 269 -4.48 -18.95 -11.18
CA ASP A 269 -3.79 -19.53 -10.02
C ASP A 269 -2.82 -18.54 -9.34
N LEU A 270 -2.73 -17.29 -9.83
CA LEU A 270 -1.71 -16.33 -9.42
C LEU A 270 -1.78 -15.99 -7.93
N LEU A 271 -2.99 -15.91 -7.36
CA LEU A 271 -3.15 -15.64 -5.92
C LEU A 271 -2.63 -16.81 -5.07
N ASP A 272 -2.82 -18.05 -5.52
CA ASP A 272 -2.25 -19.23 -4.86
C ASP A 272 -0.72 -19.24 -4.96
N ARG A 273 -0.17 -18.85 -6.11
CA ARG A 273 1.29 -18.68 -6.25
C ARG A 273 1.84 -17.62 -5.29
N TYR A 274 1.14 -16.50 -5.07
CA TYR A 274 1.54 -15.53 -4.05
C TYR A 274 1.47 -16.10 -2.63
N ARG A 275 0.48 -16.95 -2.31
CA ARG A 275 0.42 -17.66 -1.01
C ARG A 275 1.63 -18.57 -0.84
N GLU A 276 1.96 -19.36 -1.85
CA GLU A 276 3.13 -20.26 -1.82
C GLU A 276 4.46 -19.51 -1.66
N LEU A 277 4.58 -18.31 -2.24
CA LEU A 277 5.74 -17.45 -2.04
C LEU A 277 5.79 -16.89 -0.61
N ALA A 278 4.66 -16.42 -0.08
CA ALA A 278 4.57 -15.89 1.27
C ALA A 278 4.86 -16.94 2.35
N ASP A 279 4.49 -18.20 2.12
CA ASP A 279 4.80 -19.32 3.02
C ASP A 279 6.30 -19.67 3.07
N LYS A 280 7.08 -19.23 2.09
CA LYS A 280 8.55 -19.41 2.06
C LYS A 280 9.30 -18.26 2.74
N VAL A 281 8.59 -17.20 3.15
CA VAL A 281 9.19 -16.08 3.85
C VAL A 281 9.62 -16.52 5.25
N ALA A 282 10.90 -16.31 5.57
CA ALA A 282 11.51 -16.70 6.85
C ALA A 282 11.27 -15.66 7.96
#